data_AF-A0A3N5QXF4-F1
#
_entry.id   AF-A0A3N5QXF4-F1
#
_cell.length_a   1.000
_cell.length_b   1.000
_cell.length_c   1.000
_cell.angle_alpha   90.00
_cell.angle_beta   90.00
_cell.angle_gamma   90.00
#
_symmetry.space_group_name_H-M   'P 1'
#
loop_
_entity.id
_entity.type
_entity.pdbx_description
1 polymer ?
#
loop_
_entity_poly.entity_id
_entity_poly.type
_entity_poly.pdbx_seq_one_letter_code
_entity_poly.pdbx_strand_id
1 'polypeptide(L)'
;EIMACPGGCLGGGGQPVPTTPEIRKKRAEAIYEEESMLPVRKSHENKHVKYIYEKFLTEGPCGKLSHKLLHTHYTKRGRFIS
;
A
#
# COMPACT_ATOMS: atom_id res chain seq x y z
N GLU A 1 2.68 11.83 -2.04
CA GLU A 1 2.02 10.69 -2.69
C GLU A 1 1.30 11.20 -3.93
N ILE A 2 1.37 10.49 -5.06
CA ILE A 2 0.69 10.85 -6.31
C ILE A 2 -0.20 9.67 -6.70
N MET A 3 -1.49 9.94 -6.89
CA MET A 3 -2.46 8.94 -7.31
C MET A 3 -2.94 9.23 -8.73
N ALA A 4 -2.95 8.22 -9.60
CA ALA A 4 -3.42 8.38 -10.97
C ALA A 4 -4.96 8.52 -11.06
N CYS A 5 -5.70 7.88 -10.16
CA CYS A 5 -7.16 7.90 -10.15
C CYS A 5 -7.70 9.03 -9.27
N PRO A 6 -8.70 9.80 -9.73
CA PRO A 6 -9.40 10.77 -8.89
C PRO A 6 -10.00 10.10 -7.64
N GLY A 7 -9.58 10.56 -6.46
CA GLY A 7 -9.95 9.97 -5.15
C GLY A 7 -9.35 8.61 -4.86
N GLY A 8 -8.18 8.31 -5.43
CA GLY A 8 -7.37 7.15 -5.09
C GLY A 8 -7.96 5.82 -5.58
N CYS A 9 -7.51 4.72 -4.98
CA CYS A 9 -7.84 3.36 -5.41
C CYS A 9 -9.35 3.06 -5.39
N LEU A 10 -10.11 3.69 -4.48
CA LEU A 10 -11.57 3.53 -4.36
C LEU A 10 -12.34 4.16 -5.53
N GLY A 11 -11.68 5.05 -6.29
CA GLY A 11 -12.18 5.65 -7.53
C GLY A 11 -11.58 5.03 -8.80
N GLY A 12 -10.86 3.92 -8.69
CA GLY A 12 -10.19 3.28 -9.83
C GLY A 12 -11.17 2.77 -10.90
N GLY A 13 -10.72 2.73 -12.15
CA GLY A 13 -11.56 2.32 -13.30
C GLY A 13 -12.07 0.88 -13.26
N GLY A 14 -11.53 0.02 -12.37
CA GLY A 14 -12.02 -1.34 -12.14
C GLY A 14 -13.10 -1.45 -11.07
N GLN A 15 -13.52 -0.35 -10.44
CA GLN A 15 -14.55 -0.34 -9.40
C GLN A 15 -15.97 -0.42 -10.01
N PRO A 16 -16.96 -0.95 -9.29
CA PRO A 16 -18.35 -0.99 -9.75
C PRO A 16 -18.89 0.40 -10.13
N VAL A 17 -19.60 0.48 -11.25
CA VAL A 17 -20.20 1.72 -11.80
C VAL A 17 -21.69 1.80 -11.40
N PRO A 18 -22.20 2.96 -10.94
CA PRO A 18 -21.50 4.25 -10.83
C PRO A 18 -20.55 4.32 -9.64
N THR A 19 -19.47 5.09 -9.79
CA THR A 19 -18.57 5.47 -8.68
C THR A 19 -18.64 6.98 -8.48
N THR A 20 -19.55 7.43 -7.63
CA THR A 20 -19.73 8.84 -7.26
C THR A 20 -18.88 9.21 -6.03
N PRO A 21 -18.69 10.51 -5.71
CA PRO A 21 -18.05 10.93 -4.46
C PRO A 21 -18.69 10.32 -3.20
N GLU A 22 -20.01 10.22 -3.15
CA GLU A 22 -20.77 9.67 -2.02
C GLU A 22 -20.51 8.17 -1.87
N ILE A 23 -20.48 7.43 -2.98
CA ILE A 23 -20.16 5.99 -2.98
C ILE A 23 -18.72 5.77 -2.49
N ARG A 24 -17.75 6.58 -2.94
CA ARG A 24 -16.37 6.50 -2.47
C ARG A 24 -16.26 6.81 -0.98
N LYS A 25 -17.01 7.80 -0.48
CA LYS A 25 -17.06 8.13 0.95
C LYS A 25 -17.53 6.93 1.78
N LYS A 26 -18.63 6.29 1.38
CA LYS A 26 -19.14 5.09 2.05
C LYS A 26 -18.14 3.92 2.01
N ARG A 27 -17.44 3.72 0.88
CA ARG A 27 -16.38 2.71 0.77
C ARG A 27 -15.24 2.98 1.75
N ALA A 28 -14.82 4.23 1.89
CA ALA A 28 -13.77 4.61 2.84
C ALA A 28 -14.23 4.44 4.29
N GLU A 29 -15.45 4.88 4.62
CA GLU A 29 -16.05 4.74 5.96
C GLU A 29 -16.06 3.27 6.41
N ALA A 30 -16.53 2.35 5.56
CA ALA A 30 -16.54 0.93 5.87
C ALA A 30 -15.14 0.37 6.17
N ILE A 31 -14.14 0.74 5.35
CA ILE A 31 -12.74 0.30 5.56
C ILE A 31 -12.19 0.83 6.89
N TYR A 32 -12.41 2.11 7.19
CA TYR A 32 -11.90 2.72 8.43
C TYR A 32 -12.62 2.22 9.67
N GLU A 33 -13.91 1.90 9.57
CA GLU A 33 -14.67 1.28 10.65
C GLU A 33 -14.09 -0.10 10.97
N GLU A 34 -13.89 -0.96 9.98
CA GLU A 34 -13.25 -2.28 10.16
C GLU A 34 -11.83 -2.15 10.72
N GLU A 35 -11.01 -1.25 10.16
CA GLU A 35 -9.64 -1.01 10.61
C GLU A 35 -9.59 -0.53 12.06
N SER A 36 -10.59 0.26 12.48
CA SER A 36 -10.62 0.83 13.84
C SER A 36 -10.76 -0.22 14.94
N MET A 37 -11.34 -1.36 14.62
CA MET A 37 -11.58 -2.47 15.54
C MET A 37 -10.38 -3.43 15.62
N LEU A 38 -9.36 -3.25 14.78
CA LEU A 38 -8.21 -4.15 14.76
C LEU A 38 -7.32 -3.96 16.01
N PRO A 39 -6.93 -5.05 16.69
CA PRO A 39 -6.10 -4.97 17.89
C PRO A 39 -4.64 -4.55 17.61
N VAL A 40 -4.19 -4.69 16.36
CA VAL A 40 -2.83 -4.30 15.92
C VAL A 40 -2.97 -3.45 14.67
N ARG A 41 -2.46 -2.20 14.74
CA ARG A 41 -2.61 -1.21 13.66
C ARG A 41 -1.28 -0.69 13.10
N LYS A 42 -0.18 -0.89 13.82
CA LYS A 42 1.16 -0.51 13.36
C LYS A 42 1.91 -1.73 12.86
N SER A 43 2.49 -1.63 11.66
CA SER A 43 3.19 -2.77 11.03
C SER A 43 4.30 -3.35 11.89
N HIS A 44 5.04 -2.53 12.65
CA HIS A 44 6.12 -2.99 13.53
C HIS A 44 5.63 -3.67 14.82
N GLU A 45 4.34 -3.58 15.15
CA GLU A 45 3.72 -4.30 16.27
C GLU A 45 3.20 -5.68 15.81
N ASN A 46 3.06 -5.92 14.51
CA ASN A 46 2.55 -7.18 13.95
C ASN A 46 3.55 -8.33 14.12
N LYS A 47 3.12 -9.40 14.82
CA LYS A 47 3.92 -10.60 15.09
C LYS A 47 4.47 -11.29 13.84
N HIS A 48 3.74 -11.26 12.72
CA HIS A 48 4.17 -11.89 11.47
C HIS A 48 5.24 -11.06 10.77
N VAL A 49 5.12 -9.72 10.82
CA VAL A 49 6.17 -8.82 10.31
C VAL A 49 7.45 -9.01 11.11
N LYS A 50 7.36 -9.03 12.45
CA LYS A 50 8.51 -9.31 13.33
C LYS A 50 9.16 -10.66 12.99
N TYR A 51 8.36 -11.72 12.87
CA TYR A 51 8.86 -13.05 12.53
C TYR A 51 9.66 -13.07 11.21
N ILE A 52 9.17 -12.40 10.16
CA ILE A 52 9.88 -12.33 8.87
C ILE A 52 11.22 -11.61 9.03
N TYR A 53 11.27 -10.50 9.77
CA TYR A 53 12.52 -9.77 10.00
C TYR A 53 13.48 -10.49 10.97
N GLU A 54 12.97 -11.30 11.89
CA GLU A 54 13.79 -12.10 12.81
C GLU A 54 14.39 -13.35 12.16
N LYS A 55 13.68 -13.97 11.21
CA LYS A 55 14.05 -15.29 10.66
C LYS A 55 14.54 -15.26 9.22
N PHE A 56 14.17 -14.26 8.44
CA PHE A 56 14.46 -14.22 7.01
C PHE A 56 15.16 -12.93 6.59
N LEU A 57 14.58 -11.76 6.89
CA LEU A 57 15.18 -10.45 6.59
C LEU A 57 16.05 -9.96 7.76
N THR A 58 17.00 -10.79 8.20
CA THR A 58 17.71 -10.67 9.49
C THR A 58 18.59 -9.42 9.64
N GLU A 59 19.03 -8.82 8.53
CA GLU A 59 19.73 -7.52 8.55
C GLU A 59 18.80 -6.34 8.88
N GLY A 60 17.49 -6.57 8.93
CA GLY A 60 16.49 -5.54 9.20
C GLY A 60 16.04 -4.76 7.97
N PRO A 61 15.23 -3.72 8.19
CA PRO A 61 14.82 -2.78 7.13
C PRO A 61 16.05 -2.16 6.44
N CYS A 62 15.97 -1.98 5.13
CA CYS A 62 17.07 -1.45 4.30
C CYS A 62 18.36 -2.30 4.28
N GLY A 63 18.41 -3.48 4.92
CA GLY A 63 19.52 -4.44 4.80
C GLY A 63 19.66 -5.01 3.38
N LYS A 64 20.76 -5.69 3.07
CA LYS A 64 21.08 -6.15 1.70
C LYS A 64 19.97 -7.00 1.08
N LEU A 65 19.46 -7.99 1.82
CA LEU A 65 18.37 -8.84 1.34
C LEU A 65 17.04 -8.08 1.23
N SER A 66 16.71 -7.22 2.19
CA SER A 66 15.52 -6.35 2.15
C SER A 66 15.55 -5.42 0.95
N HIS A 67 16.70 -4.81 0.65
CA HIS A 67 16.89 -3.92 -0.49
C HIS A 67 16.80 -4.68 -1.82
N LYS A 68 17.25 -5.94 -1.86
CA LYS A 68 17.11 -6.79 -3.05
C LYS A 68 15.66 -7.17 -3.34
N LEU A 69 14.85 -7.43 -2.31
CA LEU A 69 13.50 -8.00 -2.47
C LEU A 69 12.38 -6.96 -2.42
N LEU A 70 12.53 -5.91 -1.62
CA LEU A 70 11.44 -4.98 -1.29
C LEU A 70 11.67 -3.57 -1.83
N HIS A 71 12.87 -3.27 -2.33
CA HIS A 71 13.19 -1.97 -2.94
C HIS A 71 13.27 -2.12 -4.45
N THR A 72 13.14 -0.99 -5.15
CA THR A 72 13.21 -0.94 -6.62
C THR A 72 13.92 0.32 -7.07
N HIS A 73 14.18 0.42 -8.38
CA HIS A 73 14.83 1.56 -9.00
C HIS A 73 14.00 2.04 -10.19
N TYR A 74 14.07 3.34 -10.46
CA TYR A 74 13.43 3.96 -11.61
C TYR A 74 14.49 4.27 -12.68
N THR A 75 14.18 3.92 -13.93
CA THR A 75 15.01 4.31 -15.07
C THR A 75 14.47 5.61 -15.63
N LYS A 76 15.34 6.62 -15.80
CA LYS A 76 14.99 7.87 -16.47
C LYS A 76 14.50 7.56 -17.88
N ARG A 77 13.25 7.92 -18.19
CA ARG A 77 12.69 7.85 -19.55
C ARG A 77 12.65 9.25 -20.16
N GLY A 78 12.83 9.32 -21.48
CA GLY A 78 12.72 10.56 -22.24
C GLY A 78 11.30 11.12 -22.21
N ARG A 79 11.12 12.29 -22.84
CA ARG A 79 9.82 12.97 -22.91
C ARG A 79 8.78 12.19 -23.75
N PHE A 80 9.25 11.31 -24.62
CA PHE A 80 8.44 10.39 -25.41
C PHE A 80 8.84 8.95 -25.08
N ILE A 81 7.85 8.06 -24.98
CA ILE A 81 8.08 6.62 -24.92
C ILE A 81 8.25 6.18 -26.37
N SER A 82 9.50 6.14 -26.85
CA SER A 82 9.85 5.43 -28.08
C SER A 82 9.90 3.94 -27.83
#